data_AF-A0A8G0Q7H0-F1
#
_entry.id   AF-A0A8G0Q7H0-F1
#
_cell.length_a   1.000
_cell.length_b   1.000
_cell.length_c   1.000
_cell.angle_alpha   90.00
_cell.angle_beta   90.00
_cell.angle_gamma   90.00
#
_symmetry.space_group_name_H-M   'P 1'
#
loop_
_entity.id
_entity.type
_entity.pdbx_description
1 polymer ?
#
loop_
_entity_poly.entity_id
_entity_poly.type
_entity_poly.pdbx_seq_one_letter_code
_entity_poly.pdbx_strand_id
1 'polypeptide(L)'
;FKKLEITISIKGVAIQEPRTHKILHQFPLYNISYCADEKGVKKFFSFIAKTVKAKDNNTMDTNGYNNSSSNSTGSAKPEETHECFVFISNKLASDITLTIGQ
;
A
#
# COMPACT_ATOMS: atom_id res chain seq x y z
N PHE A 1 -1.02 -1.96 -18.49
CA PHE A 1 -0.97 -1.24 -17.20
C PHE A 1 -2.37 -0.72 -16.87
N LYS A 2 -2.90 -1.02 -15.68
CA LYS A 2 -4.19 -0.48 -15.22
C LYS A 2 -3.97 0.98 -14.79
N LYS A 3 -4.71 1.93 -15.35
CA LYS A 3 -4.69 3.33 -14.90
C LYS A 3 -5.48 3.43 -13.60
N LEU A 4 -4.91 4.13 -12.62
CA LEU A 4 -5.48 4.35 -11.30
C LEU A 4 -5.37 5.83 -10.96
N GLU A 5 -6.23 6.29 -10.08
CA GLU A 5 -6.15 7.60 -9.46
C GLU A 5 -5.77 7.42 -7.98
N ILE A 6 -4.80 8.22 -7.53
CA ILE A 6 -4.32 8.23 -6.14
C ILE A 6 -4.71 9.57 -5.54
N THR A 7 -5.40 9.53 -4.39
CA THR A 7 -5.69 10.71 -3.57
C THR A 7 -4.91 10.61 -2.27
N ILE A 8 -4.16 11.66 -1.95
CA ILE A 8 -3.37 11.77 -0.71
C ILE A 8 -3.93 12.94 0.09
N SER A 9 -4.14 12.73 1.39
CA SER A 9 -4.60 13.74 2.32
C SER A 9 -4.05 13.45 3.72
N ILE A 10 -4.22 14.40 4.64
CA ILE A 10 -3.89 14.20 6.07
C ILE A 10 -4.63 13.01 6.70
N LYS A 11 -5.73 12.56 6.09
CA LYS A 11 -6.49 11.39 6.57
C LYS A 11 -5.86 10.08 6.10
N GLY A 12 -5.22 10.07 4.94
CA GLY A 12 -4.70 8.85 4.34
C GLY A 12 -4.58 8.88 2.82
N VAL A 13 -4.33 7.68 2.29
CA VAL A 13 -4.12 7.41 0.87
C VAL A 13 -5.28 6.56 0.35
N ALA A 14 -5.92 6.99 -0.73
CA ALA A 14 -6.95 6.24 -1.43
C ALA A 14 -6.51 5.95 -2.87
N ILE A 15 -6.75 4.72 -3.32
CA ILE A 15 -6.50 4.27 -4.69
C ILE A 15 -7.83 3.88 -5.29
N GLN A 16 -8.18 4.50 -6.42
CA GLN A 16 -9.47 4.29 -7.06
C GLN A 16 -9.36 4.13 -8.57
N GLU A 17 -10.40 3.55 -9.16
CA GLU A 17 -10.56 3.52 -10.60
C GLU A 17 -10.99 4.91 -11.12
N PRO A 18 -10.30 5.47 -12.13
CA PRO A 18 -10.50 6.86 -12.55
C PRO A 18 -11.87 7.12 -13.20
N ARG A 19 -12.52 6.08 -13.75
CA ARG A 19 -13.81 6.22 -14.45
C ARG A 19 -15.01 5.93 -13.55
N THR A 20 -14.91 4.89 -12.73
CA THR A 20 -16.03 4.43 -11.88
C THR A 20 -15.97 5.06 -10.49
N HIS A 21 -14.85 5.70 -10.13
CA HIS A 21 -14.52 6.15 -8.79
C HIS A 21 -14.64 5.04 -7.73
N LYS A 22 -14.57 3.77 -8.16
CA LYS A 22 -14.56 2.64 -7.26
C LYS A 22 -13.25 2.65 -6.47
N ILE A 23 -13.35 2.82 -5.16
CA ILE A 23 -12.22 2.70 -4.24
C ILE A 23 -11.77 1.24 -4.22
N LEU A 24 -10.50 1.01 -4.55
CA LEU A 24 -9.87 -0.31 -4.54
C LEU A 24 -9.13 -0.54 -3.23
N HIS A 25 -8.43 0.48 -2.75
CA HIS A 25 -7.71 0.45 -1.49
C HIS A 25 -7.82 1.81 -0.80
N GLN A 26 -7.92 1.79 0.52
CA GLN A 26 -7.88 2.99 1.33
C GLN A 26 -7.15 2.69 2.63
N PHE A 27 -6.07 3.44 2.86
CA PHE A 27 -5.23 3.29 4.03
C PHE A 27 -5.22 4.60 4.80
N PRO A 28 -5.50 4.58 6.11
CA PRO A 28 -5.18 5.71 6.97
C PRO A 28 -3.70 6.08 6.85
N LEU A 29 -3.37 7.38 6.97
CA LEU A 29 -1.99 7.83 6.74
C LEU A 29 -1.00 7.15 7.70
N TYR A 30 -1.40 6.95 8.95
CA TYR A 30 -0.60 6.27 9.98
C TYR A 30 -0.31 4.78 9.69
N ASN A 31 -1.06 4.16 8.76
CA ASN A 31 -0.78 2.80 8.31
C ASN A 31 0.28 2.78 7.19
N ILE A 32 0.62 3.91 6.58
CA ILE A 32 1.71 3.96 5.61
C ILE A 32 3.04 4.00 6.37
N SER A 33 3.76 2.88 6.38
CA SER A 33 4.99 2.74 7.14
C SER A 33 6.22 3.24 6.41
N TYR A 34 6.15 3.32 5.08
CA TYR A 34 7.25 3.77 4.23
C TYR A 34 6.72 4.25 2.88
N CYS A 35 7.35 5.27 2.29
CA CYS A 35 7.13 5.67 0.92
C CYS A 35 8.46 6.11 0.28
N ALA A 36 8.64 5.83 -1.00
CA ALA A 36 9.87 6.16 -1.72
C ALA A 36 9.65 6.25 -3.23
N ASP A 37 10.50 7.04 -3.88
CA ASP A 37 10.69 7.03 -5.33
C ASP A 37 12.02 6.38 -5.72
N GLU A 38 12.15 6.02 -7.00
CA GLU A 38 13.41 5.48 -7.52
C GLU A 38 14.43 6.59 -7.79
N LYS A 39 15.62 6.48 -7.18
CA LYS A 39 16.69 7.46 -7.36
C LYS A 39 17.13 7.52 -8.82
N GLY A 40 17.12 8.74 -9.39
CA GLY A 40 17.52 8.98 -10.77
C GLY A 40 16.43 8.70 -11.81
N VAL A 41 15.29 8.12 -11.40
CA VAL A 41 14.16 7.80 -12.28
C VAL A 41 12.86 8.24 -11.62
N LYS A 42 12.38 9.46 -11.95
CA LYS A 42 11.14 10.05 -11.40
C LYS A 42 9.83 9.36 -11.83
N LYS A 43 9.91 8.13 -12.33
CA LYS A 43 8.79 7.37 -12.87
C LYS A 43 8.16 6.49 -11.81
N PHE A 44 8.96 5.83 -10.99
CA PHE A 44 8.48 4.82 -10.05
C PHE A 44 8.32 5.40 -8.66
N PHE A 45 7.17 5.14 -8.06
CA PHE A 45 6.84 5.48 -6.69
C PHE A 45 6.29 4.23 -6.00
N SER A 46 6.65 4.02 -4.74
CA SER A 46 6.10 2.94 -3.92
C SER A 46 5.75 3.40 -2.52
N PHE A 47 4.83 2.67 -1.90
CA PHE A 47 4.58 2.77 -0.47
C PHE A 47 4.32 1.40 0.15
N ILE A 48 4.59 1.30 1.45
CA ILE A 48 4.30 0.11 2.25
C ILE A 48 3.17 0.47 3.21
N ALA A 49 2.09 -0.31 3.18
CA ALA A 49 0.97 -0.16 4.10
C ALA A 49 0.91 -1.33 5.09
N LYS A 50 0.65 -1.02 6.35
CA LYS A 50 0.32 -1.94 7.43
C LYS A 50 -1.15 -2.30 7.36
N THR A 51 -1.44 -3.60 7.31
CA THR A 51 -2.79 -4.14 7.38
C THR A 51 -2.90 -5.03 8.59
N VAL A 52 -3.99 -4.84 9.35
CA VAL A 52 -4.38 -5.77 10.41
C VAL A 52 -5.47 -6.63 9.82
N LYS A 53 -5.14 -7.88 9.47
CA LYS A 53 -6.18 -8.84 9.12
C LYS A 53 -6.94 -9.18 10.41
N ALA A 54 -8.07 -8.52 10.64
CA ALA A 54 -9.06 -9.03 11.56
C ALA A 54 -9.41 -10.44 11.08
N LYS A 55 -9.26 -11.45 11.95
CA LYS A 55 -9.64 -12.83 11.64
C LYS A 55 -11.17 -12.91 11.53
N ASP A 56 -11.72 -12.46 10.41
CA ASP A 56 -13.09 -12.78 10.06
C ASP A 56 -13.09 -14.19 9.49
N ASN A 57 -13.61 -15.13 10.29
CA ASN A 57 -13.79 -16.54 9.95
C ASN A 57 -14.87 -16.69 8.86
N ASN A 58 -14.59 -16.30 7.61
CA ASN A 58 -15.34 -16.77 6.46
C ASN A 58 -14.46 -16.84 5.21
N THR A 59 -14.19 -18.07 4.79
CA THR A 59 -13.47 -18.53 3.59
C THR A 59 -13.93 -17.88 2.28
N MET A 60 -12.98 -17.49 1.40
CA MET A 60 -12.86 -18.00 0.02
C MET A 60 -11.66 -17.40 -0.77
N ASP A 61 -10.78 -18.31 -1.24
CA ASP A 61 -9.82 -18.31 -2.36
C ASP A 61 -9.20 -17.02 -2.95
N THR A 62 -7.85 -16.97 -3.02
CA THR A 62 -7.06 -17.08 -4.28
C THR A 62 -5.55 -17.02 -4.01
N ASN A 63 -4.84 -18.07 -4.46
CA ASN A 63 -3.42 -18.24 -4.80
C ASN A 63 -2.30 -17.56 -3.99
N GLY A 64 -1.57 -18.42 -3.27
CA GLY A 64 -0.33 -18.09 -2.58
C GLY A 64 0.88 -17.98 -3.49
N TYR A 65 1.75 -17.03 -3.14
CA TYR A 65 3.19 -17.16 -3.27
C TYR A 65 3.80 -16.84 -1.90
N ASN A 66 4.12 -17.90 -1.15
CA ASN A 66 4.86 -17.80 0.10
C ASN A 66 6.28 -17.34 -0.21
N ASN A 67 6.74 -16.28 0.47
CA ASN A 67 8.14 -16.23 0.85
C ASN A 67 8.24 -15.99 2.35
N SER A 68 8.45 -17.10 3.04
CA SER A 68 8.66 -17.19 4.47
C SER A 68 10.02 -16.57 4.82
N SER A 69 9.99 -15.51 5.62
CA SER A 69 11.09 -15.20 6.53
C SER A 69 10.50 -15.23 7.94
N SER A 70 10.41 -16.45 8.46
CA SER A 70 10.00 -16.75 9.83
C SER A 70 11.02 -16.27 10.86
N ASN A 71 10.54 -15.62 11.91
CA ASN A 71 10.96 -15.83 13.31
C ASN A 71 10.06 -14.94 14.18
N SER A 72 9.56 -15.31 15.36
CA SER A 72 9.36 -16.56 16.10
C SER A 72 8.60 -16.14 17.39
N THR A 73 8.03 -17.11 18.11
CA THR A 73 7.66 -17.06 19.54
C THR A 73 6.53 -16.10 20.01
N GLY A 74 5.34 -16.68 20.18
CA GLY A 74 4.72 -16.75 21.51
C GLY A 74 4.21 -15.45 22.16
N SER A 75 3.27 -14.76 21.53
CA SER A 75 2.18 -14.03 22.20
C SER A 75 1.14 -13.73 21.13
N ALA A 76 -0.15 -13.94 21.40
CA ALA A 76 -1.22 -13.70 20.43
C ALA A 76 -1.42 -12.19 20.23
N LYS A 77 -0.44 -11.55 19.60
CA LYS A 77 -0.57 -10.21 19.01
C LYS A 77 -1.21 -10.38 17.64
N PRO A 78 -2.10 -9.47 17.23
CA PRO A 78 -2.61 -9.46 15.86
C PRO A 78 -1.41 -9.44 14.89
N GLU A 79 -1.38 -10.38 13.95
CA GLU A 79 -0.33 -10.42 12.92
C GLU A 79 -0.45 -9.16 12.06
N GLU A 80 0.54 -8.28 12.18
CA GLU A 80 0.64 -7.06 11.39
C GLU A 80 1.31 -7.40 10.05
N THR A 81 0.52 -7.42 8.97
CA THR A 81 1.03 -7.69 7.62
C THR A 81 1.40 -6.40 6.92
N HIS A 82 2.49 -6.42 6.15
CA HIS A 82 2.95 -5.27 5.37
C HIS A 82 2.80 -5.57 3.88
N GLU A 83 2.18 -4.66 3.14
CA GLU A 83 1.96 -4.79 1.69
C GLU A 83 2.65 -3.63 0.96
N CYS A 84 3.47 -3.96 -0.05
CA CYS A 84 4.18 -2.98 -0.87
C CYS A 84 3.44 -2.73 -2.19
N PHE A 85 3.07 -1.49 -2.44
CA PHE A 85 2.41 -1.05 -3.67
C PHE A 85 3.39 -0.26 -4.53
N VAL A 86 3.50 -0.61 -5.80
CA VAL A 86 4.42 0.04 -6.75
C VAL A 86 3.64 0.62 -7.92
N PHE A 87 3.89 1.89 -8.21
CA PHE A 87 3.19 2.66 -9.23
C PHE A 87 4.17 3.24 -10.25
N ILE A 88 3.68 3.34 -11.49
CA ILE A 88 4.32 4.08 -12.57
C ILE A 88 3.57 5.40 -12.73
N SER A 89 4.25 6.50 -12.42
CA SER A 89 3.77 7.87 -12.57
C SER A 89 4.35 8.53 -13.83
N ASN A 90 3.73 9.63 -14.27
CA ASN A 90 4.28 10.45 -15.36
C ASN A 90 5.21 11.54 -14.81
N LYS A 91 6.41 11.14 -14.36
CA LYS A 91 7.44 12.04 -13.78
C LYS A 91 7.03 12.74 -12.48
N LEU A 92 6.03 12.21 -11.77
CA LEU A 92 5.50 12.79 -10.52
C LEU A 92 5.94 12.02 -9.26
N ALA A 93 6.78 10.99 -9.38
CA ALA A 93 7.10 10.11 -8.26
C ALA A 93 7.68 10.86 -7.04
N SER A 94 8.55 11.83 -7.29
CA SER A 94 9.18 12.64 -6.24
C SER A 94 8.17 13.53 -5.53
N ASP A 95 7.28 14.19 -6.27
CA ASP A 95 6.25 15.07 -5.71
C ASP A 95 5.23 14.27 -4.88
N ILE A 96 4.88 13.06 -5.34
CA ILE A 96 4.00 12.13 -4.61
C ILE A 96 4.65 11.73 -3.28
N THR A 97 5.93 11.34 -3.31
CA THR A 97 6.67 10.94 -2.10
C THR A 97 6.75 12.11 -1.10
N LEU A 98 7.03 13.32 -1.59
CA LEU A 98 7.09 14.52 -0.76
C LEU A 98 5.73 14.85 -0.15
N THR A 99 4.64 14.70 -0.91
CA THR A 99 3.27 14.96 -0.43
C THR A 99 2.85 14.02 0.70
N ILE A 100 3.33 12.77 0.70
CA ILE A 100 3.06 11.81 1.78
C ILE A 100 3.90 12.10 3.03
N GLY A 101 5.12 12.62 2.84
CA GLY A 101 6.03 12.93 3.94
C GLY A 101 5.77 14.26 4.66
N GLN A 102 4.87 15.11 4.14
CA GLN A 102 4.46 16.39 4.72
C GLN A 102 3.29 16.23 5.68
#